data_AF-A0A4U2EG93-F1
#
_entry.id   AF-A0A4U2EG93-F1
#
_cell.length_a   1.000
_cell.length_b   1.000
_cell.length_c   1.000
_cell.angle_alpha   90.00
_cell.angle_beta   90.00
_cell.angle_gamma   90.00
#
_symmetry.space_group_name_H-M   'P 1'
#
loop_
_entity.id
_entity.type
_entity.pdbx_description
1 polymer ?
#
loop_
_entity_poly.entity_id
_entity_poly.type
_entity_poly.pdbx_seq_one_letter_code
_entity_poly.pdbx_strand_id
1 'polypeptide(L)'
;LLHNAQTHPACKLETLGHTLDNNDITLLTIGEPSEEKKNIWVIGRQHPGETMAEWLIEGLLQRLLDETDTVGRSLLDSVVFRVVPNMNPDG
;
A
#
# COMPACT_ATOMS: atom_id res chain seq x y z
N LEU A 1 6.06 8.06 -4.92
CA LEU A 1 5.12 6.92 -4.92
C LEU A 1 3.84 7.16 -4.16
N LEU A 2 3.91 7.41 -2.85
CA LEU A 2 2.71 7.68 -2.03
C LEU A 2 1.84 8.79 -2.63
N HIS A 3 2.45 9.87 -3.11
CA HIS A 3 1.73 10.96 -3.77
C HIS A 3 0.99 10.56 -5.05
N ASN A 4 1.57 9.70 -5.88
CA ASN A 4 0.92 9.24 -7.12
C ASN A 4 -0.17 8.21 -6.82
N ALA A 5 0.05 7.33 -5.83
CA ALA A 5 -0.96 6.40 -5.36
C ALA A 5 -2.16 7.16 -4.76
N GLN A 6 -1.93 8.20 -3.96
CA GLN A 6 -2.98 9.06 -3.38
C GLN A 6 -3.90 9.69 -4.43
N THR A 7 -3.39 10.00 -5.63
CA THR A 7 -4.21 10.62 -6.68
C THR A 7 -5.12 9.63 -7.40
N HIS A 8 -4.91 8.32 -7.21
CA HIS A 8 -5.73 7.31 -7.87
C HIS A 8 -7.08 7.18 -7.15
N PRO A 9 -8.23 7.19 -7.85
CA PRO A 9 -9.56 7.15 -7.22
C PRO A 9 -9.77 5.95 -6.30
N ALA A 10 -9.19 4.81 -6.67
CA ALA A 10 -9.28 3.57 -5.91
C ALA A 10 -8.32 3.47 -4.72
N CYS A 11 -7.54 4.52 -4.40
CA CYS A 11 -6.53 4.48 -3.36
C CYS A 11 -6.75 5.57 -2.31
N LYS A 12 -6.90 5.16 -1.05
CA LYS A 12 -6.99 6.06 0.10
C LYS A 12 -5.73 5.96 0.94
N LEU A 13 -5.18 7.11 1.31
CA LEU A 13 -4.04 7.18 2.23
C LEU A 13 -4.50 7.62 3.62
N GLU A 14 -4.01 6.93 4.64
CA GLU A 14 -4.26 7.22 6.05
C GLU A 14 -2.94 7.14 6.83
N THR A 15 -2.78 8.01 7.82
CA THR A 15 -1.68 7.91 8.79
C THR A 15 -2.15 7.05 9.96
N LEU A 16 -1.52 5.90 10.18
CA LEU A 16 -1.85 4.98 11.28
C LEU A 16 -1.35 5.50 12.63
N GLY A 17 -0.29 6.29 12.60
CA GLY A 17 0.34 6.88 13.77
C GLY A 17 1.70 7.45 13.40
N HIS A 18 2.43 7.84 14.44
CA HIS A 18 3.78 8.38 14.31
C HIS A 18 4.79 7.44 14.97
N THR A 19 6.00 7.41 14.44
CA THR A 19 7.15 6.71 15.01
C THR A 19 7.75 7.47 16.20
N LEU A 20 8.89 6.99 16.72
CA LEU A 20 9.57 7.62 17.86
C LEU A 20 10.18 8.96 17.46
N ASP A 21 10.69 9.08 16.23
CA ASP A 21 11.21 10.33 15.67
C ASP A 21 10.12 11.18 14.99
N ASN A 22 8.84 10.84 15.23
CA ASN A 22 7.67 11.57 14.75
C ASN A 22 7.51 11.57 13.21
N ASN A 23 7.95 10.49 12.55
CA ASN A 23 7.66 10.23 11.14
C ASN A 23 6.33 9.49 10.99
N ASP A 24 5.64 9.69 9.86
CA ASP A 24 4.35 9.07 9.60
C ASP A 24 4.49 7.58 9.24
N ILE A 25 3.72 6.72 9.93
CA ILE A 25 3.46 5.36 9.44
C ILE A 25 2.23 5.42 8.56
N THR A 26 2.46 5.27 7.26
CA THR A 26 1.43 5.47 6.24
C THR A 26 0.80 4.15 5.79
N LEU A 27 -0.52 4.09 5.80
CA LEU A 27 -1.33 3.02 5.22
C LEU A 27 -1.94 3.47 3.90
N LEU A 28 -1.76 2.67 2.86
CA LEU A 28 -2.52 2.73 1.62
C LEU A 28 -3.61 1.68 1.63
N THR A 29 -4.86 2.10 1.44
CA THR A 29 -5.99 1.20 1.18
C THR A 29 -6.33 1.27 -0.30
N ILE A 30 -6.17 0.17 -1.02
CA ILE A 30 -6.46 0.08 -2.46
C ILE A 30 -7.68 -0.84 -2.69
N GLY A 31 -8.71 -0.28 -3.34
CA GLY A 31 -10.01 -0.91 -3.56
C GLY A 31 -11.06 -0.46 -2.54
N GLU A 32 -12.34 -0.70 -2.87
CA GLU A 32 -13.47 -0.32 -2.03
C GLU A 32 -13.76 -1.36 -0.94
N PRO A 33 -13.74 -0.99 0.36
CA PRO A 33 -14.12 -1.86 1.46
C PRO A 33 -15.56 -2.39 1.35
N SER A 34 -15.71 -3.71 1.46
CA SER A 34 -16.99 -4.42 1.52
C SER A 34 -16.83 -5.66 2.40
N GLU A 35 -17.90 -6.08 3.08
CA GLU A 35 -17.92 -7.31 3.90
C GLU A 35 -17.67 -8.58 3.06
N GLU A 36 -17.97 -8.52 1.76
CA GLU A 36 -17.77 -9.63 0.82
C GLU A 36 -16.32 -9.74 0.30
N LYS A 37 -15.52 -8.68 0.46
CA LYS A 37 -14.14 -8.63 -0.03
C LYS A 37 -13.14 -9.04 1.05
N LYS A 38 -12.10 -9.77 0.65
CA LYS A 38 -11.02 -10.14 1.57
C LYS A 38 -10.07 -8.97 1.78
N ASN A 39 -9.62 -8.79 3.03
CA ASN A 39 -8.56 -7.83 3.35
C ASN A 39 -7.20 -8.51 3.20
N ILE A 40 -6.36 -8.01 2.30
CA ILE A 40 -5.00 -8.49 2.09
C ILE A 40 -4.03 -7.44 2.62
N TRP A 41 -3.24 -7.82 3.62
CA TRP A 41 -2.21 -6.95 4.20
C TRP A 41 -0.86 -7.22 3.56
N VAL A 42 -0.18 -6.14 3.17
CA VAL A 42 1.20 -6.17 2.68
C VAL A 42 1.99 -5.13 3.45
N ILE A 43 2.94 -5.58 4.25
CA ILE A 43 3.81 -4.68 5.01
C ILE A 43 5.26 -4.98 4.65
N GLY A 44 6.05 -3.93 4.46
CA GLY A 44 7.44 -4.02 4.05
C GLY A 44 8.38 -3.25 4.96
N ARG A 45 9.67 -3.62 4.88
CA ARG A 45 10.77 -2.83 5.43
C ARG A 45 10.68 -2.57 6.94
N GLN A 46 10.39 -3.63 7.72
CA GLN A 46 10.47 -3.58 9.18
C GLN A 46 11.94 -3.44 9.65
N HIS A 47 12.86 -4.15 8.99
CA HIS A 47 14.28 -3.88 9.10
C HIS A 47 14.64 -2.80 8.07
N PRO A 48 15.17 -1.64 8.50
CA PRO A 48 15.28 -0.46 7.62
C PRO A 48 16.29 -0.66 6.48
N GLY A 49 17.32 -1.49 6.72
CA GLY A 49 18.32 -1.88 5.73
C GLY A 49 17.80 -2.79 4.61
N GLU A 50 16.63 -3.40 4.77
CA GLU A 50 15.98 -4.25 3.75
C GLU A 50 15.23 -3.39 2.71
N THR A 51 15.95 -2.45 2.09
CA THR A 51 15.41 -1.48 1.12
C THR A 51 14.68 -2.13 -0.05
N MET A 52 15.07 -3.35 -0.45
CA MET A 52 14.41 -4.11 -1.51
C MET A 52 12.93 -4.39 -1.24
N ALA A 53 12.51 -4.43 0.04
CA ALA A 53 11.11 -4.65 0.40
C ALA A 53 10.21 -3.51 -0.09
N GLU A 54 10.67 -2.26 0.01
CA GLU A 54 9.90 -1.11 -0.47
C GLU A 54 9.89 -1.04 -2.01
N TRP A 55 11.00 -1.40 -2.67
CA TRP A 55 11.05 -1.53 -4.13
C TRP A 55 10.07 -2.57 -4.67
N LEU A 56 9.90 -3.69 -3.98
CA LEU A 56 8.89 -4.70 -4.33
C LEU A 56 7.48 -4.13 -4.20
N ILE A 57 7.20 -3.43 -3.10
CA ILE A 57 5.89 -2.81 -2.86
C ILE A 57 5.61 -1.72 -3.91
N GLU A 58 6.62 -0.97 -4.33
CA GLU A 58 6.52 -0.03 -5.43
C GLU A 58 6.04 -0.71 -6.72
N GLY A 59 6.68 -1.79 -7.15
CA GLY A 59 6.27 -2.54 -8.34
C GLY A 59 4.87 -3.15 -8.21
N LEU A 60 4.52 -3.64 -7.02
CA LEU A 60 3.17 -4.14 -6.73
C LEU A 60 2.11 -3.04 -6.92
N LEU A 61 2.35 -1.86 -6.34
CA LEU A 61 1.43 -0.73 -6.44
C LEU A 61 1.28 -0.23 -7.88
N GLN A 62 2.39 -0.15 -8.62
CA GLN A 62 2.36 0.24 -10.04
C GLN A 62 1.45 -0.68 -10.85
N ARG A 63 1.51 -1.99 -10.62
CA ARG A 63 0.67 -2.96 -11.33
C ARG A 63 -0.78 -2.97 -10.86
N LEU A 64 -1.03 -2.81 -9.56
CA LEU A 64 -2.39 -2.77 -9.02
C LEU A 64 -3.17 -1.51 -9.47
N LEU A 65 -2.47 -0.40 -9.66
CA LEU A 65 -3.05 0.88 -10.07
C LEU A 65 -3.01 1.09 -11.59
N ASP A 66 -2.47 0.14 -12.36
CA ASP A 66 -2.54 0.18 -13.82
C ASP A 66 -3.95 -0.22 -14.27
N GLU A 67 -4.72 0.76 -14.75
CA GLU A 67 -6.05 0.52 -15.29
C GLU A 67 -6.03 -0.43 -16.49
N THR A 68 -4.93 -0.60 -17.22
CA THR A 68 -4.87 -1.53 -18.35
C THR A 68 -4.57 -2.98 -17.93
N ASP A 69 -4.13 -3.21 -16.69
CA ASP A 69 -3.81 -4.55 -16.18
C ASP A 69 -5.09 -5.28 -15.74
N THR A 70 -5.39 -6.38 -16.41
CA THR A 70 -6.59 -7.19 -16.15
C THR A 70 -6.50 -7.98 -14.84
N VAL A 71 -5.28 -8.31 -14.37
CA VAL A 71 -5.07 -9.04 -13.13
C VAL A 71 -5.28 -8.12 -11.93
N GLY A 72 -4.74 -6.90 -11.97
CA GLY A 72 -4.93 -5.87 -10.96
C GLY A 72 -6.41 -5.56 -10.77
N ARG A 73 -7.14 -5.31 -11.86
CA ARG A 73 -8.60 -5.11 -11.82
C ARG A 73 -9.35 -6.30 -11.21
N SER A 74 -9.08 -7.52 -11.70
CA SER A 74 -9.74 -8.72 -11.18
C SER A 74 -9.47 -8.96 -9.69
N LEU A 75 -8.28 -8.59 -9.19
CA LEU A 75 -7.98 -8.63 -7.77
C LEU A 75 -8.81 -7.58 -7.01
N LEU A 76 -8.83 -6.32 -7.46
CA LEU A 76 -9.58 -5.24 -6.78
C LEU A 76 -11.10 -5.46 -6.76
N ASP A 77 -11.64 -6.29 -7.66
CA ASP A 77 -13.04 -6.73 -7.63
C ASP A 77 -13.35 -7.65 -6.44
N SER A 78 -12.35 -8.39 -5.93
CA SER A 78 -12.55 -9.45 -4.92
C SER A 78 -11.82 -9.19 -3.60
N VAL A 79 -10.84 -8.28 -3.58
CA VAL A 79 -10.02 -7.98 -2.42
C VAL A 79 -9.81 -6.48 -2.23
N VAL A 80 -9.45 -6.11 -1.01
CA VAL A 80 -8.95 -4.79 -0.64
C VAL A 80 -7.54 -4.95 -0.11
N PHE A 81 -6.59 -4.23 -0.72
CA PHE A 81 -5.20 -4.24 -0.28
C PHE A 81 -4.98 -3.17 0.78
N ARG A 82 -4.29 -3.54 1.86
CA ARG A 82 -3.86 -2.68 2.96
C ARG A 82 -2.35 -2.72 3.03
N VAL A 83 -1.70 -1.68 2.52
CA VAL A 83 -0.28 -1.67 2.23
C VAL A 83 0.44 -0.64 3.11
N VAL A 84 1.45 -1.08 3.85
CA VAL A 84 2.40 -0.20 4.54
C VAL A 84 3.77 -0.38 3.87
N PRO A 85 4.18 0.54 2.97
CA PRO A 85 5.41 0.37 2.18
C PRO A 85 6.68 0.37 3.04
N ASN A 86 6.68 1.20 4.09
CA ASN A 86 7.79 1.32 5.01
C ASN A 86 7.28 1.29 6.45
N MET A 87 7.54 0.18 7.15
CA MET A 87 7.19 0.00 8.55
C MET A 87 8.18 0.66 9.52
N ASN A 88 9.36 1.06 9.04
CA ASN A 88 10.41 1.63 9.88
C ASN A 88 11.06 2.85 9.21
N PRO A 89 10.35 3.99 9.17
CA PRO A 89 10.86 5.21 8.57
C PRO A 89 11.96 5.90 9.38
N ASP A 90 12.11 5.60 10.68
CA ASP A 90 13.16 6.20 11.54
C ASP A 90 14.53 5.56 11.30
N GLY A 91 14.54 4.24 11.07
CA GLY A 91 15.75 3.43 11.03
C GLY A 91 16.54 3.46 9.72
#